data_AF-A0A6G3ZD53-F1
#
_entry.id   AF-A0A6G3ZD53-F1
#
_cell.length_a   1.000
_cell.length_b   1.000
_cell.length_c   1.000
_cell.angle_alpha   90.00
_cell.angle_beta   90.00
_cell.angle_gamma   90.00
#
_symmetry.space_group_name_H-M   'P 1'
#
loop_
_entity.id
_entity.type
_entity.pdbx_description
1 polymer ?
#
loop_
_entity_poly.entity_id
_entity_poly.type
_entity_poly.pdbx_seq_one_letter_code
_entity_poly.pdbx_strand_id
1 'polypeptide(L)'
;MTPSAVSNKVYALGTIGYDFGSEARRDTFKQKMSAVDSDGTITPANPYDARQMVNYLEQNPTAAKSLIWTLNLDSKPIYVVEPKRAFASDIYETLIQMLAGQAQGENSEDYIERVSIPGRLQNKTVELFSGQVLPVVELENSRGMYGWQVNDLVRSALEMVRDRIPAATDEAMQRSLNSFLQRIYFELGNLGQLARERALNFAATNAFQAASTFAEAIALGMQLDKIKVEKSPFCRLHSDCWDVILTFSDPENSHRAKKVFRFTIDVKDTIPVTLGDVRSWSIND
;
A
#
# COMPACT_ATOMS: atom_id res chain seq x y z
N MET A 1 7.84 3.87 -32.46
CA MET A 1 7.32 3.56 -31.12
C MET A 1 5.88 3.12 -31.29
N THR A 2 5.62 1.82 -31.18
CA THR A 2 4.24 1.30 -31.15
C THR A 2 3.57 1.84 -29.87
N PRO A 3 2.33 2.35 -29.94
CA PRO A 3 1.58 2.68 -28.73
C PRO A 3 1.52 1.40 -27.90
N SER A 4 2.03 1.45 -26.67
CA SER A 4 1.94 0.31 -25.76
C SER A 4 0.46 -0.05 -25.65
N ALA A 5 0.09 -1.27 -26.05
CA ALA A 5 -1.28 -1.76 -25.92
C ALA A 5 -1.75 -1.47 -24.49
N VAL A 6 -2.94 -0.87 -24.35
CA VAL A 6 -3.51 -0.51 -23.04
C VAL A 6 -3.49 -1.75 -22.16
N SER A 7 -2.56 -1.77 -21.19
CA SER A 7 -2.34 -2.91 -20.31
C SER A 7 -3.46 -2.92 -19.29
N ASN A 8 -4.18 -4.03 -19.16
CA ASN A 8 -5.19 -4.19 -18.11
C ASN A 8 -4.58 -4.52 -16.74
N LYS A 9 -3.30 -4.24 -16.50
CA LYS A 9 -2.63 -4.54 -15.22
C LYS A 9 -2.75 -3.35 -14.30
N VAL A 10 -2.99 -3.64 -13.03
CA VAL A 10 -3.05 -2.66 -11.95
C VAL A 10 -2.07 -3.04 -10.86
N TYR A 11 -1.37 -2.04 -10.33
CA TYR A 11 -0.66 -2.15 -9.07
C TYR A 11 -1.04 -0.90 -8.25
N ALA A 12 -2.00 -1.06 -7.35
CA ALA A 12 -2.60 0.05 -6.62
C ALA A 12 -2.24 0.01 -5.14
N LEU A 13 -2.19 1.20 -4.53
CA LEU A 13 -1.99 1.39 -3.11
C LEU A 13 -3.28 1.94 -2.50
N GLY A 14 -3.50 1.69 -1.21
CA GLY A 14 -4.66 2.22 -0.51
C GLY A 14 -4.96 1.49 0.78
N THR A 15 -6.24 1.38 1.10
CA THR A 15 -6.77 0.60 2.23
C THR A 15 -7.90 -0.32 1.76
N ILE A 16 -7.99 -1.50 2.36
CA ILE A 16 -9.08 -2.46 2.12
C ILE A 16 -10.36 -1.99 2.81
N GLY A 17 -11.48 -2.11 2.13
CA GLY A 17 -12.79 -1.98 2.72
C GLY A 17 -13.73 -3.08 2.23
N TYR A 18 -14.97 -2.99 2.67
CA TYR A 18 -16.04 -3.85 2.20
C TYR A 18 -17.32 -3.04 2.03
N ASP A 19 -18.20 -3.55 1.16
CA ASP A 19 -19.52 -3.00 0.89
C ASP A 19 -20.53 -4.15 0.75
N PHE A 20 -21.79 -3.89 1.07
CA PHE A 20 -22.85 -4.90 1.04
C PHE A 20 -23.51 -5.04 -0.33
N GLY A 21 -23.49 -3.99 -1.15
CA GLY A 21 -24.19 -3.87 -2.43
C GLY A 21 -25.71 -3.78 -2.31
N SER A 22 -26.33 -4.48 -1.36
CA SER A 22 -27.77 -4.48 -1.16
C SER A 22 -28.19 -4.56 0.31
N GLU A 23 -29.42 -4.14 0.57
CA GLU A 23 -30.03 -4.18 1.90
C GLU A 23 -30.17 -5.62 2.42
N ALA A 24 -30.61 -6.55 1.56
CA ALA A 24 -30.74 -7.95 1.92
C ALA A 24 -29.40 -8.56 2.38
N ARG A 25 -28.29 -8.16 1.75
CA ARG A 25 -26.97 -8.62 2.15
C ARG A 25 -26.52 -8.00 3.48
N ARG A 26 -26.71 -6.69 3.65
CA ARG A 26 -26.47 -6.01 4.93
C ARG A 26 -27.23 -6.67 6.08
N ASP A 27 -28.51 -6.98 5.86
CA ASP A 27 -29.39 -7.57 6.88
C ASP A 27 -28.96 -9.00 7.23
N THR A 28 -28.42 -9.75 6.27
CA THR A 28 -27.83 -11.07 6.54
C THR A 28 -26.68 -10.97 7.56
N PHE A 29 -25.77 -10.01 7.40
CA PHE A 29 -24.68 -9.80 8.36
C PHE A 29 -25.22 -9.31 9.71
N LYS A 30 -26.17 -8.36 9.70
CA LYS A 30 -26.81 -7.87 10.92
C LYS A 30 -27.47 -8.98 11.76
N GLN A 31 -28.04 -10.01 11.10
CA GLN A 31 -28.69 -11.15 11.78
C GLN A 31 -27.69 -12.21 12.25
N LYS A 32 -26.59 -12.42 11.52
CA LYS A 32 -25.62 -13.49 11.80
C LYS A 32 -24.48 -13.07 12.72
N MET A 33 -24.16 -11.79 12.77
CA MET A 33 -23.14 -11.26 13.67
C MET A 33 -23.68 -11.23 15.10
N SER A 34 -22.85 -11.67 16.05
CA SER A 34 -23.19 -11.61 17.47
C SER A 34 -23.09 -10.20 18.01
N ALA A 35 -23.90 -9.89 19.02
CA ALA A 35 -23.67 -8.71 19.85
C ALA A 35 -22.30 -8.84 20.55
N VAL A 36 -21.66 -7.70 20.79
CA VAL A 36 -20.37 -7.63 21.49
C VAL A 36 -20.63 -7.31 22.95
N ASP A 37 -20.13 -8.14 23.85
CA ASP A 37 -20.08 -7.82 25.28
C ASP A 37 -18.68 -7.23 25.59
N SER A 38 -18.66 -6.02 26.12
CA SER A 38 -17.44 -5.37 26.61
C SER A 38 -17.71 -4.88 28.02
N ASP A 39 -17.11 -5.54 29.00
CA ASP A 39 -17.20 -5.23 30.42
C ASP A 39 -18.66 -5.08 30.93
N GLY A 40 -19.57 -5.95 30.46
CA GLY A 40 -20.98 -5.96 30.87
C GLY A 40 -21.88 -5.01 30.08
N THR A 41 -21.33 -4.30 29.08
CA THR A 41 -22.10 -3.49 28.14
C THR A 41 -22.32 -4.27 26.85
N ILE A 42 -23.58 -4.70 26.61
CA ILE A 42 -23.96 -5.40 25.38
C ILE A 42 -24.19 -4.37 24.27
N THR A 43 -23.26 -4.34 23.32
CA THR A 43 -23.39 -3.55 22.10
C THR A 43 -24.02 -4.39 20.99
N PRO A 44 -25.12 -3.96 20.36
CA PRO A 44 -25.72 -4.68 19.25
C PRO A 44 -24.72 -4.90 18.11
N ALA A 45 -24.92 -5.99 17.35
CA ALA A 45 -24.13 -6.27 16.17
C ALA A 45 -24.19 -5.11 15.17
N ASN A 46 -23.03 -4.55 14.85
CA ASN A 46 -22.89 -3.47 13.89
C ASN A 46 -22.05 -3.94 12.70
N PRO A 47 -22.65 -4.29 11.56
CA PRO A 47 -21.91 -4.77 10.40
C PRO A 47 -21.06 -3.66 9.74
N TYR A 48 -21.23 -2.39 10.10
CA TYR A 48 -20.38 -1.28 9.66
C TYR A 48 -19.13 -1.09 10.52
N ASP A 49 -19.06 -1.74 11.68
CA ASP A 49 -17.85 -1.77 12.50
C ASP A 49 -16.91 -2.85 11.95
N ALA A 50 -15.77 -2.40 11.40
CA ALA A 50 -14.79 -3.29 10.81
C ALA A 50 -14.23 -4.32 11.81
N ARG A 51 -14.11 -3.98 13.11
CA ARG A 51 -13.64 -4.90 14.14
C ARG A 51 -14.62 -6.04 14.34
N GLN A 52 -15.92 -5.71 14.43
CA GLN A 52 -16.97 -6.71 14.55
C GLN A 52 -17.05 -7.59 13.29
N MET A 53 -16.93 -6.97 12.11
CA MET A 53 -16.93 -7.70 10.84
C MET A 53 -15.75 -8.68 10.75
N VAL A 54 -14.53 -8.24 11.08
CA VAL A 54 -13.35 -9.10 11.11
C VAL A 54 -13.56 -10.28 12.07
N ASN A 55 -13.98 -10.03 13.31
CA ASN A 55 -14.26 -11.09 14.28
C ASN A 55 -15.26 -12.13 13.74
N TYR A 56 -16.29 -11.68 13.03
CA TYR A 56 -17.26 -12.57 12.39
C TYR A 56 -16.64 -13.37 11.23
N LEU A 57 -15.85 -12.72 10.37
CA LEU A 57 -15.23 -13.34 9.19
C LEU A 57 -14.13 -14.34 9.57
N GLU A 58 -13.37 -14.10 10.64
CA GLU A 58 -12.39 -15.07 11.14
C GLU A 58 -13.04 -16.38 11.58
N GLN A 59 -14.20 -16.30 12.21
CA GLN A 59 -15.00 -17.47 12.61
C GLN A 59 -15.78 -18.07 11.44
N ASN A 60 -16.07 -17.28 10.40
CA ASN A 60 -16.86 -17.67 9.24
C ASN A 60 -16.20 -17.24 7.91
N PRO A 61 -15.02 -17.76 7.53
CA PRO A 61 -14.26 -17.24 6.40
C PRO A 61 -15.02 -17.27 5.06
N THR A 62 -15.93 -18.23 4.91
CA THR A 62 -16.77 -18.34 3.70
C THR A 62 -17.71 -17.16 3.49
N ALA A 63 -18.07 -16.43 4.54
CA ALA A 63 -18.93 -15.25 4.46
C ALA A 63 -18.25 -14.09 3.72
N ALA A 64 -16.91 -14.05 3.67
CA ALA A 64 -16.14 -13.05 2.93
C ALA A 64 -16.52 -13.00 1.44
N LYS A 65 -16.92 -14.14 0.85
CA LYS A 65 -17.40 -14.24 -0.54
C LYS A 65 -18.67 -13.46 -0.82
N SER A 66 -19.43 -13.12 0.22
CA SER A 66 -20.67 -12.37 0.08
C SER A 66 -20.40 -10.87 -0.02
N LEU A 67 -19.32 -10.37 0.59
CA LEU A 67 -19.00 -8.94 0.58
C LEU A 67 -18.44 -8.49 -0.77
N ILE A 68 -18.69 -7.24 -1.12
CA ILE A 68 -17.96 -6.54 -2.18
C ILE A 68 -16.71 -5.97 -1.53
N TRP A 69 -15.53 -6.50 -1.84
CA TRP A 69 -14.28 -5.98 -1.31
C TRP A 69 -13.85 -4.75 -2.12
N THR A 70 -13.47 -3.69 -1.44
CA THR A 70 -13.08 -2.43 -2.06
C THR A 70 -11.62 -2.11 -1.77
N LEU A 71 -10.94 -1.50 -2.73
CA LEU A 71 -9.69 -0.80 -2.50
C LEU A 71 -9.99 0.70 -2.50
N ASN A 72 -9.61 1.36 -1.43
CA ASN A 72 -9.87 2.76 -1.19
C ASN A 72 -8.58 3.56 -1.27
N LEU A 73 -8.62 4.71 -1.95
CA LEU A 73 -7.57 5.71 -1.92
C LEU A 73 -8.12 6.93 -1.18
N ASP A 74 -7.50 7.27 -0.05
CA ASP A 74 -7.93 8.37 0.84
C ASP A 74 -9.44 8.33 1.15
N SER A 75 -9.89 7.17 1.65
CA SER A 75 -11.28 6.86 2.00
C SER A 75 -12.27 6.86 0.82
N LYS A 76 -11.82 7.03 -0.42
CA LYS A 76 -12.66 6.94 -1.62
C LYS A 76 -12.45 5.58 -2.28
N PRO A 77 -13.50 4.79 -2.50
CA PRO A 77 -13.35 3.52 -3.19
C PRO A 77 -13.00 3.78 -4.67
N ILE A 78 -11.90 3.19 -5.13
CA ILE A 78 -11.38 3.32 -6.50
C ILE A 78 -11.53 2.04 -7.32
N TYR A 79 -11.56 0.88 -6.65
CA TYR A 79 -11.75 -0.42 -7.27
C TYR A 79 -12.60 -1.33 -6.40
N VAL A 80 -13.32 -2.23 -7.05
CA VAL A 80 -13.75 -3.49 -6.44
C VAL A 80 -12.69 -4.53 -6.71
N VAL A 81 -12.27 -5.28 -5.68
CA VAL A 81 -11.28 -6.34 -5.80
C VAL A 81 -11.96 -7.70 -5.70
N GLU A 82 -11.77 -8.54 -6.72
CA GLU A 82 -12.39 -9.86 -6.79
C GLU A 82 -11.32 -10.95 -6.90
N PRO A 83 -11.28 -11.92 -5.97
CA PRO A 83 -10.36 -13.04 -6.08
C PRO A 83 -10.69 -13.95 -7.27
N LYS A 84 -9.67 -14.34 -8.02
CA LYS A 84 -9.78 -15.39 -9.05
C LYS A 84 -10.11 -16.72 -8.38
N ARG A 85 -11.10 -17.44 -8.91
CA ARG A 85 -11.69 -18.65 -8.28
C ARG A 85 -10.68 -19.68 -7.76
N ALA A 86 -9.57 -19.92 -8.47
CA ALA A 86 -8.59 -20.95 -8.11
C ALA A 86 -7.82 -20.66 -6.81
N PHE A 87 -7.64 -19.38 -6.46
CA PHE A 87 -6.89 -18.94 -5.26
C PHE A 87 -7.75 -18.10 -4.33
N ALA A 88 -9.08 -18.23 -4.44
CA ALA A 88 -9.99 -17.32 -3.77
C ALA A 88 -9.88 -17.39 -2.23
N SER A 89 -9.64 -18.57 -1.65
CA SER A 89 -9.52 -18.73 -0.18
C SER A 89 -8.37 -17.90 0.37
N ASP A 90 -7.15 -18.14 -0.13
CA ASP A 90 -5.93 -17.46 0.29
C ASP A 90 -6.03 -15.94 0.16
N ILE A 91 -6.67 -15.47 -0.92
CA ILE A 91 -6.87 -14.03 -1.16
C ILE A 91 -7.89 -13.47 -0.16
N TYR A 92 -9.02 -14.14 0.07
CA TYR A 92 -9.98 -13.67 1.09
C TYR A 92 -9.38 -13.66 2.49
N GLU A 93 -8.58 -14.68 2.86
CA GLU A 93 -7.84 -14.70 4.12
C GLU A 93 -6.89 -13.50 4.22
N THR A 94 -6.15 -13.21 3.15
CA THR A 94 -5.26 -12.02 3.10
C THR A 94 -6.05 -10.73 3.25
N LEU A 95 -7.20 -10.59 2.58
CA LEU A 95 -8.06 -9.41 2.67
C LEU A 95 -8.65 -9.23 4.09
N ILE A 96 -9.04 -10.33 4.75
CA ILE A 96 -9.49 -10.32 6.14
C ILE A 96 -8.35 -9.86 7.06
N GLN A 97 -7.14 -10.40 6.90
CA GLN A 97 -5.96 -10.00 7.68
C GLN A 97 -5.62 -8.51 7.51
N MET A 98 -5.68 -8.01 6.27
CA MET A 98 -5.48 -6.58 5.99
C MET A 98 -6.54 -5.70 6.66
N LEU A 99 -7.80 -6.10 6.57
CA LEU A 99 -8.90 -5.39 7.24
C LEU A 99 -8.75 -5.44 8.76
N ALA A 100 -8.32 -6.57 9.32
CA ALA A 100 -8.05 -6.76 10.74
C ALA A 100 -6.95 -5.81 11.24
N GLY A 101 -5.82 -5.75 10.52
CA GLY A 101 -4.72 -4.84 10.86
C GLY A 101 -5.13 -3.36 10.73
N GLN A 102 -5.92 -3.00 9.73
CA GLN A 102 -6.45 -1.63 9.58
C GLN A 102 -7.44 -1.24 10.68
N ALA A 103 -8.11 -2.21 11.31
CA ALA A 103 -9.08 -1.96 12.37
C ALA A 103 -8.44 -1.78 13.76
N GLN A 104 -7.14 -2.09 13.89
CA GLN A 104 -6.36 -1.85 15.09
C GLN A 104 -6.23 -0.35 15.39
N GLY A 105 -5.90 -0.01 16.64
CA GLY A 105 -5.53 1.36 16.99
C GLY A 105 -4.19 1.75 16.37
N GLU A 106 -4.01 3.03 16.04
CA GLU A 106 -2.80 3.55 15.36
C GLU A 106 -1.48 3.27 16.12
N ASN A 107 -1.55 3.07 17.43
CA ASN A 107 -0.41 2.75 18.29
C ASN A 107 -0.15 1.23 18.43
N SER A 108 -0.96 0.38 17.80
CA SER A 108 -0.77 -1.07 17.80
C SER A 108 0.39 -1.47 16.89
N GLU A 109 1.14 -2.49 17.27
CA GLU A 109 2.17 -3.10 16.41
C GLU A 109 1.51 -3.78 15.20
N ASP A 110 0.29 -4.27 15.35
CA ASP A 110 -0.48 -4.91 14.28
C ASP A 110 -1.18 -3.91 13.33
N TYR A 111 -1.00 -2.59 13.55
CA TYR A 111 -1.68 -1.57 12.77
C TYR A 111 -1.20 -1.53 11.31
N ILE A 112 -2.07 -1.95 10.40
CA ILE A 112 -1.83 -1.83 8.96
C ILE A 112 -2.37 -0.49 8.51
N GLU A 113 -1.48 0.43 8.16
CA GLU A 113 -1.88 1.75 7.68
C GLU A 113 -2.25 1.72 6.19
N ARG A 114 -1.54 0.90 5.40
CA ARG A 114 -1.63 0.88 3.93
C ARG A 114 -1.43 -0.53 3.38
N VAL A 115 -1.97 -0.76 2.18
CA VAL A 115 -1.81 -2.02 1.44
C VAL A 115 -1.37 -1.81 -0.02
N SER A 116 -0.75 -2.83 -0.61
CA SER A 116 -0.54 -2.97 -2.06
C SER A 116 -1.44 -4.05 -2.62
N ILE A 117 -2.05 -3.79 -3.78
CA ILE A 117 -2.93 -4.74 -4.46
C ILE A 117 -2.54 -4.83 -5.95
N PRO A 118 -1.83 -5.90 -6.34
CA PRO A 118 -1.59 -6.24 -7.73
C PRO A 118 -2.80 -6.98 -8.32
N GLY A 119 -3.20 -6.65 -9.54
CA GLY A 119 -4.30 -7.35 -10.19
C GLY A 119 -4.52 -6.94 -11.64
N ARG A 120 -5.65 -7.41 -12.20
CA ARG A 120 -6.01 -7.11 -13.59
C ARG A 120 -7.39 -6.53 -13.70
N LEU A 121 -7.50 -5.38 -14.36
CA LEU A 121 -8.77 -4.80 -14.74
C LEU A 121 -9.56 -5.75 -15.62
N GLN A 122 -10.81 -5.94 -15.24
CA GLN A 122 -11.81 -6.68 -15.98
C GLN A 122 -12.71 -5.70 -16.74
N ASN A 123 -13.31 -6.18 -17.83
CA ASN A 123 -14.36 -5.43 -18.52
C ASN A 123 -15.71 -5.61 -17.79
N LYS A 124 -15.72 -5.30 -16.49
CA LYS A 124 -16.85 -5.46 -15.57
C LYS A 124 -16.80 -4.33 -14.53
N THR A 125 -17.98 -3.88 -14.14
CA THR A 125 -18.17 -2.97 -13.00
C THR A 125 -19.11 -3.59 -11.97
N VAL A 126 -19.05 -3.05 -10.76
CA VAL A 126 -19.97 -3.39 -9.66
C VAL A 126 -20.50 -2.09 -9.06
N GLU A 127 -21.80 -2.06 -8.80
CA GLU A 127 -22.47 -0.98 -8.08
C GLU A 127 -22.39 -1.25 -6.57
N LEU A 128 -21.89 -0.27 -5.82
CA LEU A 128 -21.84 -0.30 -4.36
C LEU A 128 -23.20 0.04 -3.76
N PHE A 129 -23.37 -0.19 -2.46
CA PHE A 129 -24.58 0.18 -1.71
C PHE A 129 -24.95 1.66 -1.85
N SER A 130 -23.96 2.54 -2.06
CA SER A 130 -24.15 3.97 -2.30
C SER A 130 -24.70 4.32 -3.69
N GLY A 131 -24.78 3.37 -4.62
CA GLY A 131 -25.05 3.58 -6.04
C GLY A 131 -23.80 3.95 -6.87
N GLN A 132 -22.63 4.09 -6.24
CA GLN A 132 -21.38 4.33 -6.96
C GLN A 132 -20.98 3.08 -7.76
N VAL A 133 -20.68 3.25 -9.05
CA VAL A 133 -20.23 2.17 -9.93
C VAL A 133 -18.72 2.19 -10.08
N LEU A 134 -18.07 1.07 -9.77
CA LEU A 134 -16.60 0.94 -9.79
C LEU A 134 -16.10 -0.19 -10.69
N PRO A 135 -14.93 -0.03 -11.33
CA PRO A 135 -14.31 -1.10 -12.10
C PRO A 135 -13.78 -2.22 -11.20
N VAL A 136 -13.83 -3.45 -11.73
CA VAL A 136 -13.35 -4.64 -11.03
C VAL A 136 -11.89 -4.94 -11.38
N VAL A 137 -11.09 -5.17 -10.35
CA VAL A 137 -9.73 -5.70 -10.44
C VAL A 137 -9.74 -7.14 -9.96
N GLU A 138 -9.43 -8.08 -10.84
CA GLU A 138 -9.27 -9.49 -10.49
C GLU A 138 -7.89 -9.72 -9.85
N LEU A 139 -7.88 -10.38 -8.69
CA LEU A 139 -6.68 -10.77 -7.97
C LEU A 139 -6.34 -12.21 -8.32
N GLU A 140 -5.18 -12.44 -8.94
CA GLU A 140 -4.80 -13.76 -9.44
C GLU A 140 -4.27 -14.69 -8.33
N ASN A 141 -3.64 -14.13 -7.31
CA ASN A 141 -3.09 -14.80 -6.12
C ASN A 141 -2.73 -13.74 -5.06
N SER A 142 -2.30 -14.16 -3.87
CA SER A 142 -1.92 -13.27 -2.77
C SER A 142 -0.51 -12.67 -2.88
N ARG A 143 0.30 -13.06 -3.87
CA ARG A 143 1.68 -12.54 -3.97
C ARG A 143 1.67 -11.07 -4.38
N GLY A 144 2.55 -10.30 -3.76
CA GLY A 144 2.62 -8.86 -3.95
C GLY A 144 1.51 -8.08 -3.23
N MET A 145 0.62 -8.77 -2.50
CA MET A 145 -0.28 -8.14 -1.54
C MET A 145 0.47 -7.95 -0.23
N TYR A 146 0.84 -6.73 0.09
CA TYR A 146 1.50 -6.39 1.37
C TYR A 146 0.65 -5.42 2.15
N GLY A 147 0.57 -5.62 3.47
CA GLY A 147 0.08 -4.62 4.43
C GLY A 147 1.26 -4.09 5.24
N TRP A 148 1.40 -2.77 5.35
CA TRP A 148 2.53 -2.16 6.05
C TRP A 148 2.14 -1.61 7.41
N GLN A 149 2.95 -1.98 8.40
CA GLN A 149 2.96 -1.40 9.74
C GLN A 149 4.04 -0.30 9.75
N VAL A 150 3.63 0.96 9.56
CA VAL A 150 4.58 2.08 9.42
C VAL A 150 5.43 2.24 10.67
N ASN A 151 4.84 2.05 11.86
CA ASN A 151 5.55 2.10 13.14
C ASN A 151 6.71 1.10 13.19
N ASP A 152 6.48 -0.13 12.73
CA ASP A 152 7.48 -1.20 12.73
C ASP A 152 8.62 -0.91 11.76
N LEU A 153 8.29 -0.42 10.56
CA LEU A 153 9.29 -0.03 9.56
C LEU A 153 10.18 1.11 10.08
N VAL A 154 9.59 2.09 10.76
CA VAL A 154 10.33 3.21 11.34
C VAL A 154 11.21 2.71 12.47
N ARG A 155 10.70 1.89 13.38
CA ARG A 155 11.47 1.28 14.48
C ARG A 155 12.67 0.49 13.94
N SER A 156 12.47 -0.40 12.97
CA SER A 156 13.56 -1.15 12.35
C SER A 156 14.59 -0.23 11.67
N ALA A 157 14.15 0.83 10.99
CA ALA A 157 15.04 1.79 10.37
C ALA A 157 15.91 2.54 11.41
N LEU A 158 15.33 2.96 12.54
CA LEU A 158 16.03 3.60 13.65
C LEU A 158 17.10 2.69 14.25
N GLU A 159 16.76 1.42 14.53
CA GLU A 159 17.68 0.44 15.09
C GLU A 159 18.95 0.25 14.24
N MET A 160 18.82 0.28 12.91
CA MET A 160 19.95 0.10 12.00
C MET A 160 20.94 1.28 11.96
N VAL A 161 20.50 2.49 12.28
CA VAL A 161 21.35 3.69 12.22
C VAL A 161 21.77 4.21 13.59
N ARG A 162 21.18 3.68 14.67
CA ARG A 162 21.45 4.08 16.06
C ARG A 162 22.94 4.11 16.39
N ASP A 163 23.67 3.07 16.00
CA ASP A 163 25.10 2.95 16.30
C ASP A 163 25.99 3.83 15.40
N ARG A 164 25.45 4.29 14.26
CA ARG A 164 26.19 5.08 13.26
C ARG A 164 26.06 6.58 13.48
N ILE A 165 24.97 7.04 14.08
CA ILE A 165 24.66 8.47 14.22
C ILE A 165 24.17 8.77 15.66
N PRO A 166 25.09 8.92 16.63
CA PRO A 166 24.75 9.10 18.05
C PRO A 166 24.11 10.47 18.37
N ALA A 167 24.15 11.42 17.43
CA ALA A 167 23.77 12.81 17.64
C ALA A 167 22.33 13.14 17.25
N ALA A 168 21.62 12.24 16.57
CA ALA A 168 20.21 12.42 16.24
C ALA A 168 19.36 11.95 17.42
N THR A 169 18.41 12.78 17.88
CA THR A 169 17.42 12.31 18.86
C THR A 169 16.45 11.35 18.17
N ASP A 170 16.20 10.19 18.79
CA ASP A 170 15.29 9.16 18.26
C ASP A 170 13.94 9.76 17.82
N GLU A 171 13.41 10.73 18.57
CA GLU A 171 12.17 11.44 18.26
C GLU A 171 12.23 12.30 16.99
N ALA A 172 13.35 12.98 16.71
CA ALA A 172 13.49 13.79 15.50
C ALA A 172 13.62 12.90 14.25
N MET A 173 14.35 11.79 14.39
CA MET A 173 14.51 10.82 13.32
C MET A 173 13.21 10.07 13.02
N GLN A 174 12.47 9.66 14.06
CA GLN A 174 11.15 9.04 13.93
C GLN A 174 10.19 9.97 13.18
N ARG A 175 10.12 11.25 13.56
CA ARG A 175 9.29 12.25 12.85
C ARG A 175 9.69 12.42 11.39
N SER A 176 10.99 12.43 11.09
CA SER A 176 11.50 12.61 9.73
C SER A 176 11.22 11.38 8.85
N LEU A 177 11.38 10.17 9.40
CA LEU A 177 11.01 8.93 8.72
C LEU A 177 9.50 8.85 8.47
N ASN A 178 8.67 9.16 9.47
CA ASN A 178 7.21 9.24 9.30
C ASN A 178 6.82 10.23 8.20
N SER A 179 7.38 11.45 8.23
CA SER A 179 7.14 12.47 7.21
C SER A 179 7.56 12.01 5.82
N PHE A 180 8.72 11.36 5.69
CA PHE A 180 9.20 10.78 4.43
C PHE A 180 8.22 9.73 3.87
N LEU A 181 7.82 8.77 4.69
CA LEU A 181 6.93 7.68 4.29
C LEU A 181 5.52 8.19 3.94
N GLN A 182 5.00 9.14 4.72
CA GLN A 182 3.73 9.82 4.42
C GLN A 182 3.82 10.61 3.12
N ARG A 183 4.91 11.35 2.88
CA ARG A 183 5.10 12.13 1.66
C ARG A 183 5.22 11.23 0.43
N ILE A 184 5.94 10.12 0.54
CA ILE A 184 5.94 9.06 -0.48
C ILE A 184 4.52 8.52 -0.70
N TYR A 185 3.69 8.37 0.32
CA TYR A 185 2.34 7.91 0.06
C TYR A 185 1.49 8.97 -0.66
N PHE A 186 1.43 10.21 -0.14
CA PHE A 186 0.55 11.25 -0.67
C PHE A 186 0.97 11.81 -2.02
N GLU A 187 2.27 11.98 -2.29
CA GLU A 187 2.73 12.41 -3.61
C GLU A 187 2.53 11.34 -4.68
N LEU A 188 2.33 10.08 -4.28
CA LEU A 188 2.24 8.94 -5.17
C LEU A 188 0.82 8.38 -5.30
N GLY A 189 -0.19 8.98 -4.66
CA GLY A 189 -1.59 8.59 -4.81
C GLY A 189 -2.03 8.62 -6.28
N ASN A 190 -2.28 7.45 -6.86
CA ASN A 190 -2.73 7.30 -8.25
C ASN A 190 -3.49 5.98 -8.43
N LEU A 191 -4.08 5.79 -9.62
CA LEU A 191 -4.92 4.62 -9.92
C LEU A 191 -4.11 3.34 -10.22
N GLY A 192 -2.80 3.43 -10.38
CA GLY A 192 -1.94 2.27 -10.63
C GLY A 192 -2.18 1.58 -11.97
N GLN A 193 -2.74 2.26 -12.97
CA GLN A 193 -3.08 1.65 -14.27
C GLN A 193 -1.96 1.85 -15.30
N LEU A 194 -1.40 3.05 -15.36
CA LEU A 194 -0.34 3.36 -16.31
C LEU A 194 0.97 2.67 -15.88
N ALA A 195 1.84 2.33 -16.83
CA ALA A 195 3.13 1.71 -16.51
C ALA A 195 3.96 2.57 -15.54
N ARG A 196 3.98 3.89 -15.78
CA ARG A 196 4.60 4.87 -14.89
C ARG A 196 4.01 4.86 -13.48
N GLU A 197 2.69 4.78 -13.37
CA GLU A 197 1.96 4.73 -12.10
C GLU A 197 2.26 3.44 -11.33
N ARG A 198 2.25 2.29 -12.01
CA ARG A 198 2.63 1.01 -11.40
C ARG A 198 4.07 1.04 -10.88
N ALA A 199 4.99 1.65 -11.64
CA ALA A 199 6.38 1.76 -11.23
C ALA A 199 6.52 2.64 -9.99
N LEU A 200 5.74 3.71 -9.94
CA LEU A 200 5.71 4.64 -8.83
C LEU A 200 5.10 4.02 -7.57
N ASN A 201 3.97 3.33 -7.69
CA ASN A 201 3.34 2.63 -6.58
C ASN A 201 4.22 1.49 -6.05
N PHE A 202 4.86 0.74 -6.94
CA PHE A 202 5.80 -0.30 -6.52
C PHE A 202 7.07 0.29 -5.90
N ALA A 203 7.54 1.46 -6.37
CA ALA A 203 8.64 2.16 -5.71
C ALA A 203 8.28 2.59 -4.29
N ALA A 204 7.02 2.97 -4.03
CA ALA A 204 6.56 3.21 -2.66
C ALA A 204 6.68 1.94 -1.83
N THR A 205 6.15 0.81 -2.31
CA THR A 205 6.28 -0.51 -1.65
C THR A 205 7.74 -0.86 -1.36
N ASN A 206 8.63 -0.68 -2.34
CA ASN A 206 10.06 -0.90 -2.16
C ASN A 206 10.68 0.08 -1.18
N ALA A 207 10.27 1.36 -1.17
CA ALA A 207 10.81 2.36 -0.26
C ALA A 207 10.47 2.03 1.20
N PHE A 208 9.25 1.51 1.45
CA PHE A 208 8.87 0.96 2.74
C PHE A 208 9.75 -0.25 3.11
N GLN A 209 9.98 -1.19 2.18
CA GLN A 209 10.83 -2.36 2.41
C GLN A 209 12.33 -2.02 2.55
N ALA A 210 12.78 -0.94 1.91
CA ALA A 210 14.16 -0.48 1.87
C ALA A 210 14.37 0.77 2.74
N ALA A 211 13.52 1.02 3.74
CA ALA A 211 13.56 2.21 4.60
C ALA A 211 14.96 2.45 5.19
N SER A 212 15.66 1.37 5.53
CA SER A 212 17.04 1.37 6.01
C SER A 212 18.06 2.03 5.07
N THR A 213 17.82 1.95 3.76
CA THR A 213 18.70 2.54 2.73
C THR A 213 18.69 4.06 2.80
N PHE A 214 17.57 4.66 3.25
CA PHE A 214 17.42 6.10 3.36
C PHE A 214 17.70 6.62 4.76
N ALA A 215 17.71 5.74 5.76
CA ALA A 215 17.84 6.09 7.16
C ALA A 215 19.10 6.94 7.43
N GLU A 216 20.22 6.67 6.74
CA GLU A 216 21.43 7.49 6.84
C GLU A 216 21.23 8.93 6.34
N ALA A 217 20.59 9.12 5.18
CA ALA A 217 20.33 10.47 4.66
C ALA A 217 19.39 11.26 5.59
N ILE A 218 18.37 10.59 6.12
CA ILE A 218 17.40 11.18 7.04
C ILE A 218 18.05 11.53 8.38
N ALA A 219 18.86 10.63 8.94
CA ALA A 219 19.59 10.85 10.17
C ALA A 219 20.63 11.98 10.06
N LEU A 220 21.12 12.25 8.85
CA LEU A 220 21.97 13.38 8.53
C LEU A 220 21.21 14.71 8.34
N GLY A 221 19.90 14.75 8.63
CA GLY A 221 19.05 15.93 8.52
C GLY A 221 18.51 16.21 7.11
N MET A 222 18.76 15.29 6.15
CA MET A 222 18.24 15.46 4.79
C MET A 222 16.78 15.03 4.71
N GLN A 223 16.00 15.71 3.89
CA GLN A 223 14.60 15.41 3.63
C GLN A 223 14.39 15.10 2.16
N LEU A 224 13.37 14.31 1.84
CA LEU A 224 12.97 14.09 0.44
C LEU A 224 12.63 15.45 -0.18
N ASP A 225 13.24 15.77 -1.31
CA ASP A 225 13.05 17.01 -2.07
C ASP A 225 12.17 16.74 -3.29
N LYS A 226 12.59 15.76 -4.10
CA LYS A 226 12.01 15.50 -5.41
C LYS A 226 11.90 14.00 -5.72
N ILE A 227 10.75 13.63 -6.30
CA ILE A 227 10.53 12.32 -6.92
C ILE A 227 10.48 12.49 -8.43
N LYS A 228 11.29 11.72 -9.17
CA LYS A 228 11.23 11.66 -10.64
C LYS A 228 11.02 10.21 -11.08
N VAL A 229 10.15 10.03 -12.07
CA VAL A 229 9.89 8.72 -12.69
C VAL A 229 10.07 8.84 -14.18
N GLU A 230 11.00 8.09 -14.73
CA GLU A 230 11.36 8.12 -16.15
C GLU A 230 11.56 6.72 -16.72
N LYS A 231 11.47 6.60 -18.05
CA LYS A 231 11.66 5.32 -18.71
C LYS A 231 13.13 4.89 -18.59
N SER A 232 13.38 3.68 -18.10
CA SER A 232 14.76 3.23 -17.91
C SER A 232 15.40 2.83 -19.25
N PRO A 233 16.63 3.27 -19.55
CA PRO A 233 17.39 2.74 -20.68
C PRO A 233 17.95 1.33 -20.39
N PHE A 234 17.92 0.87 -19.13
CA PHE A 234 18.52 -0.39 -18.68
C PHE A 234 17.48 -1.53 -18.63
N CYS A 235 16.79 -1.76 -19.75
CA CYS A 235 15.80 -2.82 -19.88
C CYS A 235 16.30 -3.98 -20.73
N ARG A 236 15.91 -5.20 -20.33
CA ARG A 236 15.98 -6.35 -21.23
C ARG A 236 14.93 -6.19 -22.33
N LEU A 237 15.14 -6.87 -23.46
CA LEU A 237 14.15 -6.93 -24.52
C LEU A 237 12.84 -7.50 -23.95
N HIS A 238 11.70 -6.87 -24.29
CA HIS A 238 10.35 -7.20 -23.81
C HIS A 238 10.01 -6.84 -22.35
N SER A 239 10.88 -6.13 -21.63
CA SER A 239 10.58 -5.52 -20.32
C SER A 239 9.87 -4.17 -20.43
N ASP A 240 9.25 -3.73 -19.34
CA ASP A 240 8.67 -2.40 -19.19
C ASP A 240 9.26 -1.73 -17.95
N CYS A 241 10.54 -1.36 -18.00
CA CYS A 241 11.23 -0.78 -16.84
C CYS A 241 11.25 0.74 -16.80
N TRP A 242 11.26 1.23 -15.57
CA TRP A 242 11.19 2.63 -15.19
C TRP A 242 12.20 2.88 -14.08
N ASP A 243 12.90 4.00 -14.18
CA ASP A 243 13.75 4.48 -13.11
C ASP A 243 12.93 5.42 -12.21
N VAL A 244 12.89 5.12 -10.92
CA VAL A 244 12.32 5.98 -9.87
C VAL A 244 13.47 6.57 -9.09
N ILE A 245 13.55 7.89 -9.07
CA ILE A 245 14.66 8.67 -8.54
C ILE A 245 14.14 9.53 -7.40
N LEU A 246 14.66 9.27 -6.20
CA LEU A 246 14.38 10.03 -4.99
C LEU A 246 15.58 10.92 -4.70
N THR A 247 15.36 12.24 -4.68
CA THR A 247 16.41 13.22 -4.35
C THR A 247 16.15 13.75 -2.96
N PHE A 248 17.16 13.75 -2.11
CA PHE A 248 17.13 14.29 -0.77
C PHE A 248 18.01 15.53 -0.71
N SER A 249 17.56 16.56 -0.01
CA SER A 249 18.29 17.81 0.23
C SER A 249 18.29 18.15 1.71
N ASP A 250 19.25 18.96 2.13
CA ASP A 250 19.30 19.52 3.47
C ASP A 250 18.55 20.86 3.47
N PRO A 251 17.41 20.98 4.17
CA PRO A 251 16.60 22.20 4.16
C PRO A 251 17.30 23.37 4.88
N GLU A 252 18.23 23.10 5.79
CA GLU A 252 18.96 24.11 6.56
C GLU A 252 20.25 24.55 5.85
N ASN A 253 20.74 23.75 4.90
CA ASN A 253 21.96 24.05 4.16
C ASN A 253 21.83 23.74 2.66
N SER A 254 21.45 24.76 1.90
CA SER A 254 21.31 24.69 0.43
C SER A 254 22.63 24.44 -0.33
N HIS A 255 23.79 24.67 0.30
CA HIS A 255 25.10 24.40 -0.32
C HIS A 255 25.54 22.94 -0.16
N ARG A 256 24.85 22.16 0.68
CA ARG A 256 25.17 20.75 0.86
C ARG A 256 24.74 19.95 -0.36
N ALA A 257 25.61 19.04 -0.81
CA ALA A 257 25.32 18.12 -1.89
C ALA A 257 24.00 17.35 -1.64
N LYS A 258 23.13 17.29 -2.64
CA LYS A 258 21.92 16.47 -2.60
C LYS A 258 22.28 15.00 -2.71
N LYS A 259 21.54 14.14 -2.03
CA LYS A 259 21.70 12.68 -2.11
C LYS A 259 20.63 12.11 -3.02
N VAL A 260 21.03 11.34 -4.02
CA VAL A 260 20.12 10.73 -4.99
C VAL A 260 20.08 9.22 -4.76
N PHE A 261 18.88 8.65 -4.78
CA PHE A 261 18.64 7.21 -4.80
C PHE A 261 17.86 6.85 -6.05
N ARG A 262 18.27 5.80 -6.76
CA ARG A 262 17.60 5.31 -7.98
C ARG A 262 17.26 3.83 -7.89
N PHE A 263 15.99 3.55 -8.13
CA PHE A 263 15.42 2.22 -8.29
C PHE A 263 15.13 1.99 -9.76
N THR A 264 15.51 0.84 -10.31
CA THR A 264 15.02 0.42 -11.62
C THR A 264 13.96 -0.65 -11.39
N ILE A 265 12.75 -0.44 -11.88
CA ILE A 265 11.59 -1.31 -11.63
C ILE A 265 11.03 -1.77 -12.97
N ASP A 266 10.87 -3.07 -13.17
CA ASP A 266 10.15 -3.65 -14.32
C ASP A 266 8.69 -3.89 -13.96
N VAL A 267 7.77 -3.21 -14.68
CA VAL A 267 6.31 -3.31 -14.48
C VAL A 267 5.63 -4.09 -15.61
N LYS A 268 6.40 -4.93 -16.32
CA LYS A 268 5.88 -5.76 -17.41
C LYS A 268 4.77 -6.69 -16.93
N ASP A 269 4.96 -7.29 -15.76
CA ASP A 269 4.04 -8.23 -15.14
C ASP A 269 3.12 -7.56 -14.11
N THR A 270 2.14 -8.34 -13.60
CA THR A 270 1.14 -7.85 -12.64
C THR A 270 1.78 -7.49 -11.30
N ILE A 271 2.78 -8.27 -10.89
CA ILE A 271 3.63 -8.00 -9.74
C ILE A 271 4.94 -7.45 -10.30
N PRO A 272 5.23 -6.15 -10.12
CA PRO A 272 6.48 -5.57 -10.58
C PRO A 272 7.69 -6.17 -9.84
N VAL A 273 8.88 -5.96 -10.40
CA VAL A 273 10.14 -6.42 -9.80
C VAL A 273 11.21 -5.34 -9.85
N THR A 274 12.06 -5.31 -8.82
CA THR A 274 13.25 -4.45 -8.77
C THR A 274 14.38 -5.08 -9.57
N LEU A 275 15.08 -4.28 -10.37
CA LEU A 275 16.22 -4.71 -11.15
C LEU A 275 17.53 -4.22 -10.51
N GLY A 276 18.24 -5.15 -9.85
CA GLY A 276 19.50 -4.89 -9.16
C GLY A 276 19.34 -4.09 -7.87
N ASP A 277 20.47 -3.65 -7.32
CA ASP A 277 20.50 -2.90 -6.06
C ASP A 277 20.14 -1.41 -6.24
N VAL A 278 19.69 -0.80 -5.15
CA VAL A 278 19.45 0.64 -5.09
C VAL A 278 20.76 1.38 -5.32
N ARG A 279 20.81 2.20 -6.36
CA ARG A 279 21.99 3.02 -6.64
C ARG A 279 21.88 4.32 -5.88
N SER A 280 22.97 4.76 -5.25
CA SER A 280 23.02 6.06 -4.58
C SER A 280 24.29 6.84 -4.92
N TRP A 281 24.17 8.15 -5.05
CA TRP A 281 25.29 9.07 -5.28
C TRP A 281 24.92 10.48 -4.80
N SER A 282 25.91 11.37 -4.73
CA SER A 282 25.69 12.78 -4.40
C SER A 282 25.80 13.65 -5.64
N ILE A 283 24.99 14.69 -5.71
CA ILE A 283 25.05 15.72 -6.75
C ILE A 283 25.17 17.10 -6.11
N ASN A 284 25.98 17.97 -6.71
CA ASN A 284 25.97 19.40 -6.40
C ASN A 284 25.10 20.10 -7.44
N ASP A 285 24.37 21.13 -7.03
CA ASP A 285 23.68 22.02 -7.96
C ASP A 285 24.68 22.82 -8.80
#